data_AF-A0A0U2Z343-F1
#
_entry.id   AF-A0A0U2Z343-F1
#
_cell.length_a   1.000
_cell.length_b   1.000
_cell.length_c   1.000
_cell.angle_alpha   90.00
_cell.angle_beta   90.00
_cell.angle_gamma   90.00
#
_symmetry.space_group_name_H-M   'P 1'
#
loop_
_entity.id
_entity.type
_entity.pdbx_description
1 polymer ?
#
loop_
_entity_poly.entity_id
_entity_poly.type
_entity_poly.pdbx_seq_one_letter_code
_entity_poly.pdbx_strand_id
1 'polypeptide(L)'
;MMNSDLARHNLKLVERSVWITTFGLCTLIALLTNYDRADLAILIGILIGLIIGIVSPYLWRKDYKLLNVIIPIFLLVFPGVHFINSTGGVNVAFQFYSSAICIAGCYWLVFKAILVKYLK
;
A
#
# COMPACT_ATOMS: atom_id res chain seq x y z
N MET A 1 19.65 17.78 -8.29
CA MET A 1 18.25 18.10 -7.90
C MET A 1 17.34 17.19 -8.68
N MET A 2 16.58 16.34 -8.01
CA MET A 2 15.75 15.32 -8.66
C MET A 2 14.42 15.97 -9.11
N ASN A 3 14.47 16.67 -10.25
CA ASN A 3 13.32 17.32 -10.88
C ASN A 3 12.49 16.34 -11.73
N SER A 4 12.23 15.11 -11.24
CA SER A 4 11.30 14.22 -11.92
C SER A 4 9.88 14.48 -11.43
N ASP A 5 8.91 14.57 -12.33
CA ASP A 5 7.48 14.66 -11.97
C ASP A 5 7.05 13.53 -11.03
N LEU A 6 7.75 12.41 -11.08
CA LEU A 6 7.58 11.25 -10.21
C LEU A 6 7.94 11.55 -8.74
N ALA A 7 9.07 12.20 -8.48
CA ALA A 7 9.48 12.59 -7.13
C ALA A 7 8.45 13.54 -6.49
N ARG A 8 7.94 14.50 -7.27
CA ARG A 8 6.87 15.42 -6.85
C ARG A 8 5.55 14.70 -6.58
N HIS A 9 5.19 13.71 -7.40
CA HIS A 9 4.01 12.88 -7.18
C HIS A 9 4.14 12.04 -5.90
N ASN A 10 5.29 11.40 -5.68
CA ASN A 10 5.55 10.57 -4.50
C ASN A 10 5.61 11.39 -3.20
N LEU A 11 6.11 12.62 -3.25
CA LEU A 11 6.05 13.55 -2.12
C LEU A 11 4.60 13.81 -1.69
N LYS A 12 3.68 14.03 -2.64
CA LYS A 12 2.25 14.19 -2.35
C LYS A 12 1.63 12.94 -1.73
N LEU A 13 2.05 11.75 -2.14
CA LEU A 13 1.62 10.48 -1.53
C LEU A 13 2.06 10.40 -0.07
N VAL A 14 3.32 10.71 0.23
CA VAL A 14 3.85 10.75 1.60
C VAL A 14 3.14 11.82 2.44
N GLU A 15 2.81 12.97 1.87
CA GLU A 15 2.05 14.02 2.56
C GLU A 15 0.64 13.56 2.93
N ARG A 16 0.00 12.79 2.05
CA ARG A 16 -1.34 12.19 2.22
C ARG A 16 -1.32 10.84 2.94
N SER A 17 -0.18 10.38 3.44
CA SER A 17 -0.04 9.09 4.17
C SER A 17 -1.06 8.93 5.30
N VAL A 18 -1.40 10.01 6.03
CA VAL A 18 -2.44 10.01 7.06
C VAL A 18 -3.78 9.54 6.49
N TRP A 19 -4.24 10.17 5.40
CA TRP A 19 -5.50 9.82 4.75
C TRP A 19 -5.50 8.41 4.17
N ILE A 20 -4.38 8.00 3.57
CA ILE A 20 -4.21 6.64 3.01
C ILE A 20 -4.32 5.60 4.12
N THR A 21 -3.65 5.85 5.25
CA THR A 21 -3.66 4.96 6.42
C THR A 21 -5.06 4.87 7.01
N THR A 22 -5.70 6.00 7.27
CA THR A 22 -7.05 6.05 7.84
C THR A 22 -8.06 5.35 6.93
N PHE A 23 -8.00 5.57 5.62
CA PHE A 23 -8.88 4.88 4.67
C PHE A 23 -8.67 3.36 4.68
N GLY A 24 -7.42 2.91 4.63
CA GLY A 24 -7.09 1.49 4.69
C GLY A 24 -7.57 0.84 6.00
N LEU A 25 -7.36 1.51 7.12
CA LEU A 25 -7.78 1.04 8.45
C LEU A 25 -9.31 0.97 8.57
N CYS A 26 -10.04 2.04 8.19
CA CYS A 26 -11.50 2.06 8.23
C CYS A 26 -12.10 0.96 7.34
N THR A 27 -11.54 0.78 6.14
CA THR A 27 -11.97 -0.28 5.21
C THR A 27 -11.71 -1.66 5.81
N LEU A 28 -10.53 -1.90 6.41
CA LEU A 28 -10.21 -3.17 7.06
C LEU A 28 -11.17 -3.44 8.23
N ILE A 29 -11.44 -2.46 9.10
CA ILE A 29 -12.38 -2.61 10.22
C ILE A 29 -13.78 -2.95 9.71
N ALA A 30 -14.28 -2.24 8.70
CA ALA A 30 -15.58 -2.53 8.10
C ALA A 30 -15.66 -3.96 7.56
N LEU A 31 -14.60 -4.44 6.89
CA LEU A 31 -14.55 -5.80 6.37
C LEU A 31 -14.51 -6.86 7.48
N LEU A 32 -13.72 -6.65 8.53
CA LEU A 32 -13.63 -7.57 9.67
C LEU A 32 -14.91 -7.62 10.52
N THR A 33 -15.74 -6.59 10.43
CA THR A 33 -17.01 -6.51 11.17
C THR A 33 -18.16 -7.16 10.40
N ASN A 34 -18.11 -7.14 9.07
CA ASN A 34 -19.23 -7.58 8.21
C ASN A 34 -18.97 -8.91 7.49
N TYR A 35 -17.74 -9.42 7.46
CA TYR A 35 -17.38 -10.65 6.75
C TYR A 35 -16.46 -11.54 7.58
N ASP A 36 -16.43 -12.83 7.23
CA ASP A 36 -15.52 -13.79 7.85
C ASP A 36 -14.07 -13.33 7.74
N ARG A 37 -13.32 -13.50 8.84
CA ARG A 37 -11.92 -13.11 8.89
C ARG A 37 -11.07 -14.05 8.04
N ALA A 38 -10.34 -13.46 7.11
CA ALA A 38 -9.36 -14.16 6.29
C ALA A 38 -7.96 -13.92 6.86
N ASP A 39 -7.66 -14.50 8.01
CA ASP A 39 -6.43 -14.22 8.78
C ASP A 39 -5.15 -14.37 7.94
N LEU A 40 -5.09 -15.40 7.08
CA LEU A 40 -3.96 -15.62 6.19
C LEU A 40 -3.81 -14.52 5.14
N ALA A 41 -4.92 -14.02 4.59
CA ALA A 41 -4.90 -12.92 3.62
C ALA A 41 -4.52 -11.60 4.27
N ILE A 42 -4.99 -11.34 5.49
CA ILE A 42 -4.59 -10.18 6.29
C ILE A 42 -3.09 -10.24 6.60
N LEU A 43 -2.58 -11.41 7.02
CA LEU A 43 -1.17 -11.60 7.33
C LEU A 43 -0.26 -11.35 6.11
N ILE A 44 -0.61 -11.92 4.95
CA ILE A 44 0.14 -11.69 3.72
C ILE A 44 0.03 -10.22 3.29
N GLY A 45 -1.15 -9.61 3.45
CA GLY A 45 -1.37 -8.18 3.19
C GLY A 45 -0.46 -7.30 4.04
N ILE A 46 -0.37 -7.58 5.34
CA ILE A 46 0.56 -6.89 6.26
C ILE A 46 2.01 -7.03 5.81
N LEU A 47 2.45 -8.26 5.50
CA LEU A 47 3.82 -8.53 5.05
C LEU A 47 4.16 -7.77 3.77
N ILE A 48 3.27 -7.80 2.78
CA ILE A 48 3.45 -7.09 1.51
C ILE A 48 3.42 -5.58 1.73
N GLY A 49 2.50 -5.08 2.55
CA GLY A 49 2.42 -3.66 2.93
C GLY A 49 3.72 -3.16 3.58
N LEU A 50 4.33 -3.98 4.44
CA LEU A 50 5.63 -3.69 5.06
C LEU A 50 6.76 -3.62 4.02
N ILE A 51 6.86 -4.61 3.13
CA ILE A 51 7.86 -4.64 2.06
C ILE A 51 7.70 -3.40 1.17
N ILE A 52 6.48 -3.07 0.78
CA ILE A 52 6.19 -1.90 -0.05
C ILE A 52 6.54 -0.60 0.68
N GLY A 53 6.14 -0.48 1.94
CA GLY A 53 6.48 0.66 2.79
C GLY A 53 7.99 0.95 2.79
N ILE A 54 8.81 -0.10 2.97
CA ILE A 54 10.29 -0.01 3.01
C ILE A 54 10.90 0.25 1.63
N VAL A 55 10.43 -0.46 0.60
CA VAL A 55 11.07 -0.48 -0.72
C VAL A 55 10.68 0.74 -1.57
N SER A 56 9.43 1.23 -1.47
CA SER A 56 8.96 2.37 -2.26
C SER A 56 9.85 3.62 -2.14
N PRO A 57 10.26 4.08 -0.94
CA PRO A 57 11.20 5.18 -0.78
C PRO A 57 12.52 5.05 -1.56
N TYR A 58 13.09 3.85 -1.56
CA TYR A 58 14.34 3.58 -2.26
C TYR A 58 14.17 3.66 -3.78
N LEU A 59 13.01 3.20 -4.28
CA LEU A 59 12.67 3.24 -5.70
C LEU A 59 12.32 4.64 -6.18
N TRP A 60 11.66 5.43 -5.34
CA TRP A 60 11.39 6.86 -5.61
C TRP A 60 12.69 7.63 -5.79
N ARG A 61 13.74 7.32 -5.02
CA ARG A 61 15.06 7.95 -5.15
C ARG A 61 15.77 7.66 -6.47
N LYS A 62 15.61 6.46 -7.01
CA LYS A 62 16.31 6.07 -8.25
C LYS A 62 15.53 6.41 -9.53
N ASP A 63 14.40 7.11 -9.38
CA ASP A 63 13.46 7.47 -10.46
C ASP A 63 13.08 6.28 -11.35
N TYR A 64 13.01 5.07 -10.77
CA TYR A 64 12.60 3.86 -11.48
C TYR A 64 11.09 3.91 -11.77
N LYS A 65 10.72 4.64 -12.83
CA LYS A 65 9.34 4.82 -13.30
C LYS A 65 8.57 3.51 -13.41
N LEU A 66 9.22 2.47 -13.93
CA LEU A 66 8.62 1.16 -14.15
C LEU A 66 8.20 0.49 -12.84
N LEU A 67 9.08 0.47 -11.82
CA LEU A 67 8.75 -0.14 -10.53
C LEU A 67 7.72 0.66 -9.74
N ASN A 68 7.72 1.99 -9.85
CA ASN A 68 6.73 2.85 -9.19
C ASN A 68 5.32 2.69 -9.77
N VAL A 69 5.21 2.26 -11.03
CA VAL A 69 3.93 1.88 -11.66
C VAL A 69 3.58 0.42 -11.31
N ILE A 70 4.57 -0.47 -11.27
CA ILE A 70 4.35 -1.88 -10.97
C ILE A 70 3.87 -2.11 -9.54
N ILE A 71 4.38 -1.42 -8.53
CA ILE A 71 3.98 -1.63 -7.12
C ILE A 71 2.46 -1.48 -6.91
N PRO A 72 1.80 -0.38 -7.32
CA PRO A 72 0.36 -0.26 -7.22
C PRO A 72 -0.39 -1.27 -8.11
N ILE A 73 0.14 -1.65 -9.27
CA ILE A 73 -0.44 -2.69 -10.13
C ILE A 73 -0.33 -4.08 -9.46
N PHE A 74 0.80 -4.41 -8.85
CA PHE A 74 1.02 -5.70 -8.18
C PHE A 74 0.12 -5.83 -6.96
N LEU A 75 -0.02 -4.73 -6.20
CA LEU A 75 -1.04 -4.63 -5.17
C LEU A 75 -2.39 -4.97 -5.80
N LEU A 76 -2.86 -4.23 -6.81
CA LEU A 76 -4.22 -4.30 -7.42
C LEU A 76 -4.54 -5.54 -8.28
N VAL A 77 -3.54 -6.25 -8.80
CA VAL A 77 -3.75 -7.32 -9.79
C VAL A 77 -3.50 -8.69 -9.18
N PHE A 78 -2.47 -8.85 -8.34
CA PHE A 78 -2.10 -10.17 -7.81
C PHE A 78 -3.21 -10.82 -6.96
N PRO A 79 -3.89 -10.11 -6.04
CA PRO A 79 -5.04 -10.61 -5.31
C PRO A 79 -6.28 -10.75 -6.20
N GLY A 80 -6.46 -9.84 -7.17
CA GLY A 80 -7.57 -9.92 -8.12
C GLY A 80 -7.55 -11.25 -8.87
N VAL A 81 -6.41 -11.61 -9.46
CA VAL A 81 -6.27 -12.87 -10.21
C VAL A 81 -6.34 -14.10 -9.30
N HIS A 82 -5.75 -14.04 -8.11
CA HIS A 82 -5.68 -15.21 -7.22
C HIS A 82 -6.99 -15.51 -6.48
N PHE A 83 -7.84 -14.50 -6.25
CA PHE A 83 -9.07 -14.66 -5.45
C PHE A 83 -10.37 -14.57 -6.25
N ILE A 84 -10.37 -14.19 -7.55
CA ILE A 84 -11.58 -14.18 -8.40
C ILE A 84 -12.28 -15.55 -8.51
N ASN A 85 -11.57 -16.65 -8.28
CA ASN A 85 -12.11 -18.01 -8.44
C ASN A 85 -12.73 -18.63 -7.18
N SER A 86 -12.90 -17.88 -6.08
CA SER A 86 -13.61 -18.40 -4.89
C SER A 86 -14.83 -17.56 -4.53
N THR A 87 -15.90 -18.22 -4.10
CA THR A 87 -17.19 -17.63 -3.72
C THR A 87 -17.10 -16.65 -2.53
N GLY A 88 -15.99 -16.62 -1.78
CA GLY A 88 -15.66 -15.59 -0.77
C GLY A 88 -14.45 -14.71 -1.14
N GLY A 89 -13.86 -14.91 -2.31
CA GLY A 89 -12.54 -14.41 -2.66
C GLY A 89 -12.47 -12.90 -2.83
N VAL A 90 -13.57 -12.26 -3.19
CA VAL A 90 -13.65 -10.79 -3.30
C VAL A 90 -13.43 -10.14 -1.92
N ASN A 91 -14.05 -10.68 -0.87
CA ASN A 91 -13.90 -10.15 0.50
C ASN A 91 -12.50 -10.43 1.06
N VAL A 92 -11.98 -11.63 0.81
CA VAL A 92 -10.60 -12.02 1.15
C VAL A 92 -9.59 -11.09 0.48
N ALA A 93 -9.78 -10.78 -0.81
CA ALA A 93 -8.94 -9.84 -1.53
C ALA A 93 -9.04 -8.44 -0.93
N PHE A 94 -10.23 -7.95 -0.61
CA PHE A 94 -10.40 -6.64 0.03
C PHE A 94 -9.75 -6.57 1.42
N GLN A 95 -9.79 -7.63 2.23
CA GLN A 95 -9.08 -7.70 3.52
C GLN A 95 -7.56 -7.67 3.32
N PHE A 96 -7.05 -8.36 2.29
CA PHE A 96 -5.66 -8.26 1.87
C PHE A 96 -5.27 -6.83 1.45
N TYR A 97 -6.08 -6.19 0.59
CA TYR A 97 -5.80 -4.84 0.08
C TYR A 97 -5.77 -3.79 1.18
N SER A 98 -6.80 -3.80 2.00
CA SER A 98 -6.97 -2.82 3.07
C SER A 98 -5.85 -2.96 4.11
N SER A 99 -5.44 -4.17 4.46
CA SER A 99 -4.28 -4.41 5.33
C SER A 99 -2.95 -3.96 4.71
N ALA A 100 -2.69 -4.28 3.43
CA ALA A 100 -1.48 -3.83 2.74
C ALA A 100 -1.39 -2.31 2.62
N ILE A 101 -2.48 -1.64 2.25
CA ILE A 101 -2.56 -0.18 2.15
C ILE A 101 -2.39 0.47 3.52
N CYS A 102 -3.05 -0.09 4.55
CA CYS A 102 -2.94 0.42 5.92
C CYS A 102 -1.48 0.37 6.41
N ILE A 103 -0.80 -0.76 6.24
CA ILE A 103 0.57 -0.94 6.74
C ILE A 103 1.58 -0.11 5.95
N ALA A 104 1.46 -0.05 4.62
CA ALA A 104 2.32 0.81 3.78
C ALA A 104 2.12 2.29 4.15
N GLY A 105 0.87 2.71 4.33
CA GLY A 105 0.51 4.05 4.80
C GLY A 105 1.11 4.36 6.18
N CYS A 106 0.97 3.45 7.14
CA CYS A 106 1.56 3.57 8.48
C CYS A 106 3.07 3.78 8.40
N TYR A 107 3.77 3.00 7.57
CA TYR A 107 5.20 3.16 7.39
C TYR A 107 5.55 4.55 6.86
N TRP A 108 4.87 5.01 5.80
CA TRP A 108 5.11 6.35 5.25
C TRP A 108 4.75 7.47 6.21
N LEU A 109 3.77 7.26 7.09
CA LEU A 109 3.38 8.20 8.12
C LEU A 109 4.44 8.29 9.23
N VAL A 110 4.89 7.15 9.76
CA VAL A 110 5.93 7.08 10.80
C VAL A 110 7.24 7.69 10.31
N PHE A 111 7.63 7.40 9.08
CA PHE A 111 8.88 7.89 8.49
C PHE A 111 8.70 9.17 7.67
N LYS A 112 7.55 9.85 7.76
CA LYS A 112 7.17 10.99 6.90
C LYS A 112 8.26 12.07 6.84
N ALA A 113 8.77 12.50 7.99
CA ALA A 113 9.79 13.56 8.06
C ALA A 113 11.08 13.19 7.32
N ILE A 114 11.52 11.94 7.46
CA ILE A 114 12.70 11.42 6.78
C ILE A 114 12.43 11.32 5.28
N LEU A 115 11.29 10.75 4.88
CA LEU A 115 10.89 10.58 3.49
C LEU A 115 10.75 11.91 2.75
N VAL A 116 10.13 12.91 3.36
CA VAL A 116 10.00 14.25 2.77
C VAL A 116 11.38 14.90 2.58
N LYS A 117 12.31 14.75 3.54
CA LYS A 117 13.69 15.24 3.38
C LYS A 117 14.45 14.47 2.30
N TYR A 118 14.17 13.17 2.15
CA TYR A 118 14.83 12.28 1.21
C TYR A 118 14.35 12.46 -0.23
N LEU A 119 13.15 13.03 -0.43
CA LEU A 119 12.52 13.27 -1.73
C LEU A 119 12.59 14.73 -2.21
N LYS A 120 13.01 15.67 -1.35
CA LYS A 120 13.31 17.07 -1.70
C LYS A 120 14.73 17.20 -2.24
#